data_AF-A0A520C0A2-F1
#
_entry.id   AF-A0A520C0A2-F1
#
_cell.length_a   1.000
_cell.length_b   1.000
_cell.length_c   1.000
_cell.angle_alpha   90.00
_cell.angle_beta   90.00
_cell.angle_gamma   90.00
#
_symmetry.space_group_name_H-M   'P 1'
#
loop_
_entity.id
_entity.type
_entity.pdbx_description
1 polymer ?
#
loop_
_entity_poly.entity_id
_entity_poly.type
_entity_poly.pdbx_seq_one_letter_code
_entity_poly.pdbx_strand_id
1 'polypeptide(L)' 'MGSLKIYDSSVSRETILAEREYAYLNRSSEQKFDALLHLNRISVQMNGGNPLKKPQGLGLVIKKK' A
#
# COMPACT_ATOMS: atom_id res chain seq x y z
N MET A 1 10.18 -8.72 -3.90
CA MET A 1 10.59 -7.33 -3.65
C MET A 1 10.11 -6.47 -4.81
N GLY A 2 9.19 -5.53 -4.58
CA GLY A 2 8.71 -4.66 -5.65
C GLY A 2 9.80 -3.66 -6.03
N SER A 3 10.10 -3.55 -7.33
CA SER A 3 11.02 -2.52 -7.82
C SER A 3 10.33 -1.16 -7.79
N LEU A 4 11.06 -0.12 -7.36
CA LEU A 4 10.58 1.25 -7.45
C LEU A 4 10.68 1.68 -8.92
N LYS A 5 9.55 1.88 -9.60
CA LYS A 5 9.54 2.43 -10.96
C LYS A 5 9.70 3.95 -10.87
N ILE A 6 10.87 4.44 -11.27
CA ILE A 6 11.19 5.87 -11.38
C ILE A 6 10.77 6.33 -12.77
N TYR A 7 9.96 7.38 -12.83
CA TYR A 7 9.50 7.98 -14.09
C TYR A 7 10.36 9.21 -14.42
N ASP A 8 10.59 9.43 -15.71
CA ASP A 8 11.20 10.67 -16.19
C ASP A 8 10.21 11.85 -16.04
N SER A 9 10.72 13.06 -15.79
CA SER A 9 9.91 14.27 -15.66
C SER A 9 9.13 14.65 -16.92
N SER A 10 9.50 14.11 -18.09
CA SER A 10 8.79 14.28 -19.35
C SER A 10 7.50 13.47 -19.45
N VAL A 11 7.32 12.45 -18.60
CA VAL A 11 6.10 11.64 -18.57
C VAL A 11 5.02 12.40 -17.80
N SER A 12 3.87 12.62 -18.44
CA SER A 12 2.77 13.32 -17.80
C SER A 12 2.17 12.51 -16.65
N ARG A 13 1.63 13.21 -15.66
CA ARG A 13 0.97 12.59 -14.51
C ARG A 13 -0.22 11.75 -14.92
N GLU A 14 -0.97 12.18 -15.94
CA GLU A 14 -2.16 11.50 -16.45
C GLU A 14 -1.79 10.11 -17.00
N THR A 15 -0.68 10.01 -17.74
CA THR A 15 -0.19 8.72 -18.26
C THR A 15 0.20 7.78 -17.14
N ILE A 16 0.88 8.28 -16.10
CA ILE A 16 1.25 7.48 -14.93
C ILE A 16 0.02 6.96 -14.19
N LEU A 17 -1.01 7.80 -14.04
CA LEU A 17 -2.27 7.41 -13.40
C LEU A 17 -3.00 6.33 -14.20
N ALA A 18 -3.10 6.49 -15.52
CA ALA A 18 -3.74 5.51 -16.40
C ALA A 18 -3.02 4.15 -16.36
N GLU A 19 -1.68 4.14 -16.39
CA GLU A 19 -0.90 2.90 -16.25
C GLU A 19 -1.20 2.20 -14.92
N ARG A 20 -1.21 2.96 -13.82
CA ARG A 20 -1.46 2.43 -12.48
C ARG A 20 -2.89 1.92 -12.31
N GLU A 21 -3.86 2.62 -12.88
CA GLU A 21 -5.26 2.20 -12.86
C GLU A 21 -5.44 0.89 -13.62
N TYR A 22 -4.88 0.78 -14.83
CA TYR A 22 -4.89 -0.45 -15.61
C TYR A 22 -4.27 -1.63 -14.82
N ALA A 23 -3.10 -1.41 -14.21
CA ALA A 23 -2.44 -2.42 -13.40
C ALA A 23 -3.24 -2.80 -12.15
N TYR A 24 -3.99 -1.86 -11.55
CA TYR A 24 -4.85 -2.11 -10.41
C TYR A 24 -6.10 -2.90 -10.81
N LEU A 25 -6.75 -2.54 -11.91
CA LEU A 25 -7.96 -3.20 -12.40
C LEU A 25 -7.72 -4.67 -12.74
N ASN A 26 -6.54 -5.01 -13.27
CA ASN A 26 -6.14 -6.37 -13.59
C ASN A 26 -5.79 -7.27 -12.37
N ARG A 27 -5.74 -6.72 -11.16
CA ARG A 27 -5.48 -7.52 -9.95
C ARG A 27 -6.72 -8.23 -9.44
N SER A 28 -6.54 -9.43 -8.91
CA SER A 28 -7.57 -10.12 -8.13
C SER A 28 -7.89 -9.35 -6.84
N SER A 29 -9.05 -9.64 -6.23
CA SER A 29 -9.45 -9.04 -4.95
C SER A 29 -8.44 -9.31 -3.84
N GLU A 30 -7.88 -10.54 -3.79
CA GLU A 30 -6.84 -10.93 -2.84
C GLU A 30 -5.56 -10.10 -3.03
N GLN A 31 -5.10 -9.96 -4.27
CA GLN A 31 -3.91 -9.14 -4.59
C GLN A 31 -4.11 -7.66 -4.24
N LYS A 32 -5.33 -7.13 -4.41
CA LYS A 32 -5.67 -5.76 -3.99
C LYS A 32 -5.60 -5.61 -2.47
N PHE A 33 -6.11 -6.60 -1.74
CA PHE A 33 -6.08 -6.63 -0.28
C PHE A 33 -4.64 -6.72 0.27
N ASP A 34 -3.82 -7.62 -0.28
CA ASP A 34 -2.42 -7.77 0.13
C ASP A 34 -1.60 -6.51 -0.16
N ALA A 35 -1.84 -5.87 -1.31
CA ALA A 35 -1.21 -4.60 -1.64
C ALA A 35 -1.53 -3.50 -0.62
N LEU A 36 -2.77 -3.45 -0.11
CA LEU A 36 -3.18 -2.52 0.93
C LEU A 36 -2.45 -2.80 2.26
N LEU A 37 -2.38 -4.06 2.68
CA LEU A 37 -1.67 -4.45 3.90
C LEU A 37 -0.18 -4.11 3.81
N HIS A 38 0.43 -4.33 2.65
CA HIS A 38 1.82 -3.98 2.42
C HIS A 38 2.03 -2.46 2.47
N LEU A 39 1.13 -1.67 1.87
CA LEU A 39 1.18 -0.21 1.93
C LEU A 39 1.07 0.31 3.38
N ASN A 40 0.20 -0.29 4.19
CA ASN A 40 0.11 0.03 5.61
C ASN A 40 1.43 -0.24 6.35
N ARG A 41 2.08 -1.37 6.05
CA ARG A 41 3.38 -1.70 6.64
C ARG A 41 4.46 -0.69 6.27
N ILE A 42 4.53 -0.31 4.98
CA ILE A 42 5.47 0.69 4.48
C ILE A 42 5.21 2.05 5.16
N SER A 43 3.95 2.46 5.30
CA SER A 43 3.56 3.71 5.97
C SER A 43 4.10 3.78 7.41
N VAL A 44 3.96 2.71 8.19
CA VAL A 44 4.51 2.63 9.55
C VAL A 44 6.04 2.72 9.54
N GLN A 45 6.71 2.01 8.63
CA GLN A 45 8.18 2.06 8.51
C GLN A 45 8.67 3.47 8.15
N MET A 46 8.01 4.14 7.21
CA MET A 46 8.33 5.52 6.83
C MET A 46 8.06 6.52 7.95
N ASN A 47 7.11 6.23 8.85
CA ASN A 47 6.81 7.03 10.03
C ASN A 47 7.68 6.67 11.25
N GLY A 48 8.94 6.27 11.02
CA GLY A 48 9.89 5.93 12.09
C GLY A 48 9.49 4.70 12.92
N GLY A 49 8.72 3.77 12.33
CA GLY A 49 8.22 2.57 13.00
C GLY A 49 6.98 2.79 13.85
N ASN A 50 6.45 4.02 13.92
CA ASN A 50 5.27 4.34 14.70
C ASN A 50 4.01 4.36 13.82
N PRO A 51 2.89 3.75 14.24
CA PRO A 51 1.61 3.94 13.56
C PRO A 51 1.18 5.41 13.57
N LEU A 52 0.64 5.90 12.43
CA LEU A 52 0.06 7.25 12.33
C LEU A 52 -1.09 7.46 13.32
N LYS A 53 -1.87 6.41 13.56
CA LYS A 53 -2.92 6.37 14.57
C LYS A 53 -2.63 5.27 15.57
N LYS A 54 -2.52 5.63 16.84
CA LYS A 54 -2.47 4.64 17.92
C LYS A 54 -3.82 3.94 18.02
N PRO A 55 -3.85 2.63 18.33
CA PRO A 55 -5.10 1.95 18.65
C PRO A 55 -5.82 2.73 19.75
N GLN A 56 -7.06 3.15 19.50
CA GLN A 56 -7.88 3.90 20.49
C GLN A 56 -8.49 2.98 21.57
N GLY A 57 -8.17 1.69 21.53
CA GLY A 57 -8.53 0.67 22.53
C GLY A 57 -7.56 -0.51 22.45
N LEU A 58 -7.78 -1.57 23.24
CA LEU A 58 -6.92 -2.78 23.29
C LEU A 58 -6.84 -3.56 21.95
N GLY A 59 -7.63 -3.17 20.94
CA GLY A 59 -7.75 -3.87 19.67
C GLY A 59 -8.59 -5.15 19.77
N LEU A 60 -8.72 -5.85 18.64
CA LEU A 60 -9.27 -7.21 18.61
C LEU A 60 -8.18 -8.19 19.08
N VAL A 61 -8.35 -8.76 20.28
CA VAL A 61 -7.48 -9.84 20.76
C VAL A 61 -7.89 -11.14 20.06
N ILE A 62 -7.29 -11.42 18.90
CA ILE A 62 -7.50 -12.69 18.20
C ILE A 62 -6.64 -13.76 18.89
N LYS A 63 -7.23 -14.47 19.85
CA LYS A 63 -6.62 -15.66 20.46
C LYS A 63 -6.72 -16.81 19.48
N LYS A 64 -5.58 -17.25 18.93
CA LYS A 64 -5.51 -18.53 18.22
C LYS A 64 -5.69 -19.64 19.27
N LYS A 65 -6.72 -20.47 19.11
CA LYS A 65 -6.87 -21.71 19.89
C LYS A 65 -5.80 -22.71 19.44
#